data_AF-A0A351WYE5-F1
#
_entry.id   AF-A0A351WYE5-F1
#
_cell.length_a   1.000
_cell.length_b   1.000
_cell.length_c   1.000
_cell.angle_alpha   90.00
_cell.angle_beta   90.00
_cell.angle_gamma   90.00
#
_symmetry.space_group_name_H-M   'P 1'
#
loop_
_entity.id
_entity.type
_entity.pdbx_description
1 polymer ?
#
loop_
_entity_poly.entity_id
_entity_poly.type
_entity_poly.pdbx_seq_one_letter_code
_entity_poly.pdbx_strand_id
1 'polypeptide(L)'
;MVHGVHAGSDSLIVGTPLSFVRDRGASGEFDFNFEEVTFPGVLKSCQACHKDTLTAAGVVDNSRATYTSIPAGVQVSTQVTTTGVALTLQTAVGVGNNVTQVSADRTSLPNALDLVTTPFTATCRSCHSRPNALAHFASMGGQIRVPRNTANPGGEACITCHGTTGPNALWNVHRFSVVGDD
;
A
#
# COMPACT_ATOMS: atom_id res chain seq x y z
N MET A 1 6.05 2.63 4.36
CA MET A 1 6.34 3.14 3.00
C MET A 1 7.15 2.10 2.21
N VAL A 2 6.58 0.90 2.01
CA VAL A 2 7.13 -0.16 1.12
C VAL A 2 5.95 -0.85 0.43
N HIS A 3 4.85 -1.04 1.14
CA HIS A 3 3.68 -1.82 0.69
C HIS A 3 2.77 -1.19 -0.38
N GLY A 4 3.06 0.04 -0.83
CA GLY A 4 2.25 0.73 -1.85
C GLY A 4 3.05 1.34 -3.00
N VAL A 5 4.37 1.16 -3.04
CA VAL A 5 5.27 1.87 -3.96
C VAL A 5 5.55 1.08 -5.24
N HIS A 6 5.23 -0.22 -5.29
CA HIS A 6 5.74 -1.08 -6.37
C HIS A 6 4.72 -2.00 -7.05
N ALA A 7 3.45 -1.64 -7.07
CA ALA A 7 2.53 -2.18 -8.08
C ALA A 7 2.53 -1.22 -9.28
N GLY A 8 3.70 -1.12 -9.94
CA GLY A 8 3.82 -0.47 -11.24
C GLY A 8 2.90 -1.15 -12.27
N SER A 9 2.39 -0.34 -13.20
CA SER A 9 1.55 -0.63 -14.39
C SER A 9 0.30 -1.54 -14.27
N ASP A 10 0.17 -2.41 -13.27
CA ASP A 10 -0.89 -3.41 -13.14
C ASP A 10 -1.74 -3.31 -11.84
N SER A 11 -1.54 -2.27 -11.03
CA SER A 11 -2.44 -1.94 -9.92
C SER A 11 -3.73 -1.31 -10.46
N LEU A 12 -4.87 -1.70 -9.91
CA LEU A 12 -6.23 -1.48 -10.44
C LEU A 12 -6.74 -0.02 -10.27
N ILE A 13 -5.88 0.97 -10.52
CA ILE A 13 -6.21 2.16 -11.33
C ILE A 13 -5.71 1.82 -12.74
N VAL A 14 -6.54 1.15 -13.52
CA VAL A 14 -6.16 0.60 -14.82
C VAL A 14 -5.65 1.71 -15.76
N GLY A 15 -4.38 1.61 -16.16
CA GLY A 15 -3.83 2.26 -17.36
C GLY A 15 -2.96 3.51 -17.17
N THR A 16 -2.71 3.96 -15.94
CA THR A 16 -1.82 5.11 -15.69
C THR A 16 -0.58 4.68 -14.93
N PRO A 17 0.63 4.84 -15.51
CA PRO A 17 1.88 4.67 -14.81
C PRO A 17 1.90 5.46 -13.50
N LEU A 18 2.62 4.95 -12.51
CA LEU A 18 2.84 5.71 -11.29
C LEU A 18 3.65 6.96 -11.68
N SER A 19 3.01 8.13 -11.69
CA SER A 19 3.69 9.39 -11.84
C SER A 19 3.99 9.93 -10.46
N PHE A 20 5.23 10.32 -10.25
CA PHE A 20 5.62 10.96 -9.01
C PHE A 20 5.95 12.41 -9.31
N VAL A 21 5.08 13.29 -8.85
CA VAL A 21 5.20 14.72 -9.07
C VAL A 21 5.88 15.36 -7.87
N ARG A 22 7.13 15.82 -8.05
CA ARG A 22 7.82 16.67 -7.06
C ARG A 22 7.66 18.13 -7.43
N ASP A 23 6.83 18.81 -6.66
CA ASP A 23 6.87 20.28 -6.56
C ASP A 23 8.10 20.69 -5.72
N ARG A 24 9.02 21.46 -6.31
CA ARG A 24 10.19 22.05 -5.65
C ARG A 24 10.04 23.57 -5.44
N GLY A 25 8.81 24.06 -5.38
CA GLY A 25 8.49 25.48 -5.21
C GLY A 25 8.97 26.29 -6.41
N ALA A 26 9.83 27.30 -6.16
CA ALA A 26 10.35 28.17 -7.22
C ALA A 26 11.16 27.43 -8.31
N SER A 27 11.62 26.21 -8.04
CA SER A 27 12.32 25.38 -9.03
C SER A 27 11.40 24.62 -9.98
N GLY A 28 10.07 24.72 -9.83
CA GLY A 28 9.08 24.09 -10.70
C GLY A 28 8.60 22.72 -10.23
N GLU A 29 7.64 22.19 -10.99
CA GLU A 29 7.05 20.86 -10.83
C GLU A 29 7.78 19.87 -11.75
N PHE A 30 8.29 18.78 -11.16
CA PHE A 30 8.98 17.71 -11.88
C PHE A 30 8.12 16.47 -11.86
N ASP A 31 7.67 16.06 -13.05
CA ASP A 31 7.04 14.76 -13.24
C ASP A 31 8.11 13.71 -13.53
N PHE A 32 8.09 12.65 -12.74
CA PHE A 32 8.91 11.48 -12.95
C PHE A 32 7.99 10.34 -13.37
N ASN A 33 8.20 9.81 -14.57
CA ASN A 33 7.50 8.64 -15.05
C ASN A 33 8.14 7.38 -14.45
N PHE A 34 7.40 6.64 -13.62
CA PHE A 34 7.84 5.36 -13.04
C PHE A 34 7.29 4.14 -13.81
N GLU A 35 6.84 4.31 -15.05
CA GLU A 35 6.38 3.20 -15.91
C GLU A 35 7.40 2.07 -16.02
N GLU A 36 8.68 2.42 -16.10
CA GLU A 36 9.78 1.44 -16.20
C GLU A 36 10.41 1.11 -14.83
N VAL A 37 10.01 1.81 -13.75
CA VAL A 37 10.55 1.55 -12.41
C VAL A 37 9.82 0.37 -11.80
N THR A 38 10.48 -0.78 -11.88
CA THR A 38 10.02 -2.03 -11.28
C THR A 38 10.69 -2.24 -9.91
N PHE A 39 10.05 -3.04 -9.06
CA PHE A 39 10.72 -3.49 -7.83
C PHE A 39 11.89 -4.40 -8.20
N PRO A 40 13.11 -4.17 -7.67
CA PRO A 40 14.27 -5.01 -7.99
C PRO A 40 14.16 -6.42 -7.39
N GLY A 41 13.20 -6.66 -6.50
CA GLY A 41 12.93 -7.99 -5.95
C GLY A 41 11.84 -8.73 -6.71
N VAL A 42 11.74 -10.03 -6.49
CA VAL A 42 10.58 -10.81 -6.93
C VAL A 42 9.37 -10.28 -6.14
N LEU A 43 8.47 -9.51 -6.78
CA LEU A 43 7.26 -8.96 -6.14
C LEU A 43 6.40 -10.03 -5.47
N LYS A 44 6.50 -11.26 -5.96
CA LYS A 44 5.88 -12.43 -5.36
C LYS A 44 6.63 -12.90 -4.13
N SER A 45 7.94 -12.71 -3.98
CA SER A 45 8.72 -13.09 -2.79
C SER A 45 8.48 -12.13 -1.65
N CYS A 46 7.37 -12.32 -0.94
CA CYS A 46 7.05 -11.50 0.21
C CYS A 46 8.08 -11.69 1.34
N GLN A 47 8.91 -12.74 1.31
CA GLN A 47 10.09 -12.93 2.18
C GLN A 47 11.16 -11.85 2.03
N ALA A 48 11.21 -11.15 0.88
CA ALA A 48 12.15 -10.08 0.65
C ALA A 48 12.00 -8.92 1.64
N CYS A 49 10.80 -8.74 2.20
CA CYS A 49 10.51 -7.70 3.20
C CYS A 49 10.00 -8.28 4.52
N HIS A 50 9.38 -9.45 4.50
CA HIS A 50 8.79 -10.06 5.66
C HIS A 50 9.38 -11.45 5.91
N LYS A 51 10.36 -11.53 6.82
CA LYS A 51 10.97 -12.79 7.19
C LYS A 51 10.03 -13.62 8.06
N ASP A 52 9.86 -14.88 7.69
CA ASP A 52 9.56 -15.96 8.63
C ASP A 52 10.92 -16.45 9.10
N THR A 53 11.35 -16.04 10.29
CA THR A 53 12.61 -16.57 10.82
C THR A 53 12.32 -17.97 11.32
N LEU A 54 13.02 -19.00 10.84
CA LEU A 54 12.88 -20.34 11.40
C LEU A 54 13.74 -20.46 12.66
N THR A 55 13.21 -21.10 13.69
CA THR A 55 14.01 -21.64 14.79
C THR A 55 14.95 -22.73 14.29
N ALA A 56 15.94 -23.11 15.09
CA ALA A 56 16.82 -24.24 14.78
C ALA A 56 16.06 -25.57 14.57
N ALA A 57 14.81 -25.67 15.06
CA ALA A 57 13.93 -26.81 14.88
C ALA A 57 13.10 -26.75 13.58
N GLY A 58 13.33 -25.78 12.70
CA GLY A 58 12.60 -25.63 11.44
C GLY A 58 11.17 -25.10 11.57
N VAL A 59 10.78 -24.62 12.76
CA VAL A 59 9.47 -24.01 13.03
C VAL A 59 9.58 -22.49 12.95
N VAL A 60 8.56 -21.81 12.45
CA VAL A 60 8.50 -20.33 12.42
C VAL A 60 8.65 -19.76 13.84
N ASP A 61 9.68 -18.96 14.03
CA ASP A 61 9.92 -18.15 15.22
C ASP A 61 9.00 -16.93 15.18
N ASN A 62 7.83 -17.04 15.81
CA ASN A 62 6.85 -15.96 15.86
C ASN A 62 7.36 -14.68 16.55
N SER A 63 8.48 -14.72 17.28
CA SER A 63 9.11 -13.53 17.87
C SER A 63 9.94 -12.72 16.87
N ARG A 64 10.32 -13.34 15.75
CA ARG A 64 11.10 -12.74 14.66
C ARG A 64 10.38 -12.78 13.31
N ALA A 65 9.22 -13.44 13.26
CA ALA A 65 8.35 -13.47 12.10
C ALA A 65 7.58 -12.14 12.00
N THR A 66 7.48 -11.63 10.78
CA THR A 66 6.86 -10.33 10.47
C THR A 66 5.39 -10.47 10.03
N TYR A 67 4.90 -11.72 9.91
CA TYR A 67 3.52 -12.09 9.57
C TYR A 67 2.74 -12.70 10.74
N THR A 68 2.91 -12.23 11.97
CA THR A 68 2.19 -12.80 13.13
C THR A 68 1.17 -11.86 13.71
N SER A 69 1.36 -10.56 13.51
CA SER A 69 0.46 -9.49 13.92
C SER A 69 0.83 -8.21 13.19
N ILE A 70 0.05 -7.15 13.40
CA ILE A 70 0.48 -5.79 13.07
C ILE A 70 1.22 -5.25 14.28
N PRO A 71 2.55 -5.01 14.20
CA PRO A 71 3.28 -4.42 15.31
C PRO A 71 2.64 -3.10 15.79
N ALA A 72 2.79 -2.82 17.08
CA ALA A 72 2.37 -1.53 17.63
C ALA A 72 3.13 -0.39 16.92
N GLY A 73 2.40 0.70 16.60
CA GLY A 73 2.98 1.87 15.93
C GLY A 73 3.19 1.71 14.42
N VAL A 74 2.74 0.61 13.80
CA VAL A 74 2.72 0.52 12.33
C VAL A 74 1.84 1.62 11.76
N GLN A 75 2.40 2.34 10.80
CA GLN A 75 1.74 3.47 10.17
C GLN A 75 0.75 3.00 9.11
N VAL A 76 -0.42 3.65 9.10
CA VAL A 76 -1.36 3.64 7.97
C VAL A 76 -0.70 4.23 6.73
N SER A 77 -1.14 3.80 5.55
CA SER A 77 -0.53 4.21 4.29
C SER A 77 -1.52 4.93 3.38
N THR A 78 -0.98 5.84 2.57
CA THR A 78 -1.68 6.45 1.45
C THR A 78 -0.72 6.55 0.27
N GLN A 79 -1.22 6.35 -0.94
CA GLN A 79 -0.48 6.61 -2.17
C GLN A 79 -0.67 8.06 -2.65
N VAL A 80 -1.72 8.74 -2.17
CA VAL A 80 -2.09 10.09 -2.56
C VAL A 80 -2.45 10.86 -1.30
N THR A 81 -1.64 11.85 -0.94
CA THR A 81 -1.95 12.74 0.16
C THR A 81 -3.21 13.54 -0.19
N THR A 82 -4.17 13.58 0.72
CA THR A 82 -5.45 14.27 0.52
C THR A 82 -5.86 14.98 1.79
N THR A 83 -6.71 15.99 1.67
CA THR A 83 -7.32 16.69 2.81
C THR A 83 -8.63 16.04 3.27
N GLY A 84 -9.00 14.88 2.70
CA GLY A 84 -10.32 14.26 2.89
C GLY A 84 -11.41 14.88 2.01
N VAL A 85 -11.09 15.96 1.30
CA VAL A 85 -11.96 16.61 0.31
C VAL A 85 -11.53 16.16 -1.08
N ALA A 86 -12.49 15.80 -1.93
CA ALA A 86 -12.19 15.48 -3.33
C ALA A 86 -11.71 16.74 -4.05
N LEU A 87 -10.54 16.66 -4.68
CA LEU A 87 -10.11 17.68 -5.62
C LEU A 87 -11.03 17.61 -6.85
N THR A 88 -11.70 18.71 -7.18
CA THR A 88 -12.40 18.84 -8.45
C THR A 88 -11.35 18.92 -9.55
N LEU A 89 -11.19 17.84 -10.32
CA LEU A 89 -10.38 17.85 -11.53
C LEU A 89 -11.01 18.80 -12.54
N GLN A 90 -10.24 19.79 -12.96
CA GLN A 90 -10.66 20.69 -14.01
C GLN A 90 -10.51 19.92 -15.34
N THR A 91 -11.62 19.51 -15.93
CA THR A 91 -11.64 18.68 -17.16
C THR A 91 -11.44 19.49 -18.45
N ALA A 92 -11.33 20.81 -18.35
CA ALA A 92 -11.10 21.69 -19.49
C ALA A 92 -9.60 21.73 -19.86
N VAL A 93 -9.29 21.35 -21.10
CA VAL A 93 -7.93 21.42 -21.65
C VAL A 93 -7.42 22.87 -21.61
N GLY A 94 -6.23 23.07 -21.02
CA GLY A 94 -5.58 24.39 -20.94
C GLY A 94 -6.01 25.26 -19.75
N VAL A 95 -7.00 24.81 -18.96
CA VAL A 95 -7.23 25.35 -17.63
C VAL A 95 -6.37 24.52 -16.69
N GLY A 96 -5.30 25.09 -16.14
CA GLY A 96 -4.46 24.38 -15.18
C GLY A 96 -5.33 23.73 -14.11
N ASN A 97 -4.93 22.53 -13.66
CA ASN A 97 -5.49 21.94 -12.44
C ASN A 97 -5.49 22.99 -11.33
N ASN A 98 -6.29 22.81 -10.26
CA ASN A 98 -6.31 23.78 -9.16
C ASN A 98 -5.00 23.74 -8.34
N VAL A 99 -3.88 24.12 -8.95
CA VAL A 99 -2.52 24.08 -8.41
C VAL A 99 -2.46 24.95 -7.16
N THR A 100 -3.20 26.06 -7.11
CA THR A 100 -3.32 26.90 -5.90
C THR A 100 -3.90 26.13 -4.72
N GLN A 101 -5.01 25.40 -4.92
CA GLN A 101 -5.59 24.58 -3.85
C GLN A 101 -4.67 23.41 -3.48
N VAL A 102 -4.07 22.73 -4.45
CA VAL A 102 -3.13 21.64 -4.20
C VAL A 102 -1.92 22.13 -3.40
N SER A 103 -1.32 23.28 -3.76
CA SER A 103 -0.21 23.89 -3.02
C SER A 103 -0.62 24.30 -1.62
N ALA A 104 -1.82 24.88 -1.44
CA ALA A 104 -2.35 25.22 -0.11
C ALA A 104 -2.57 23.97 0.75
N ASP A 105 -3.23 22.96 0.20
CA ASP A 105 -3.51 21.68 0.87
C ASP A 105 -2.23 21.00 1.35
N ARG A 106 -1.18 20.99 0.53
CA ARG A 106 0.13 20.39 0.86
C ARG A 106 0.76 20.95 2.12
N THR A 107 0.56 22.23 2.44
CA THR A 107 1.11 22.84 3.67
C THR A 107 0.46 22.30 4.95
N SER A 108 -0.71 21.68 4.83
CA SER A 108 -1.48 21.16 5.96
C SER A 108 -1.30 19.66 6.19
N LEU A 109 -0.54 18.96 5.34
CA LEU A 109 -0.47 17.49 5.34
C LEU A 109 0.81 16.94 6.00
N PRO A 110 0.77 15.75 6.62
CA PRO A 110 -0.43 14.92 6.84
C PRO A 110 -1.35 15.52 7.92
N ASN A 111 -2.67 15.45 7.70
CA ASN A 111 -3.67 15.89 8.68
C ASN A 111 -4.60 14.75 9.12
N ALA A 112 -5.50 15.05 10.06
CA ALA A 112 -6.45 14.10 10.62
C ALA A 112 -7.45 13.52 9.59
N LEU A 113 -7.73 14.25 8.51
CA LEU A 113 -8.70 13.88 7.48
C LEU A 113 -8.06 13.23 6.24
N ASP A 114 -6.72 13.16 6.20
CA ASP A 114 -5.99 12.49 5.14
C ASP A 114 -6.49 11.04 5.01
N LEU A 115 -6.84 10.65 3.78
CA LEU A 115 -7.46 9.35 3.53
C LEU A 115 -6.37 8.29 3.46
N VAL A 116 -6.45 7.35 4.38
CA VAL A 116 -5.45 6.31 4.56
C VAL A 116 -6.06 4.92 4.50
N THR A 117 -5.21 3.92 4.35
CA THR A 117 -5.56 2.51 4.29
C THR A 117 -4.75 1.76 5.33
N THR A 118 -5.38 0.83 6.05
CA THR A 118 -4.74 0.04 7.11
C THR A 118 -3.66 -0.90 6.55
N PRO A 119 -2.67 -1.31 7.36
CA PRO A 119 -1.39 -1.81 6.86
C PRO A 119 -1.45 -3.07 5.98
N PHE A 120 -2.14 -4.14 6.41
CA PHE A 120 -2.27 -5.35 5.57
C PHE A 120 -3.15 -5.06 4.37
N THR A 121 -4.29 -4.39 4.54
CA THR A 121 -5.21 -4.04 3.44
C THR A 121 -4.51 -3.21 2.36
N ALA A 122 -3.66 -2.27 2.76
CA ALA A 122 -2.89 -1.47 1.80
C ALA A 122 -1.92 -2.31 0.98
N THR A 123 -1.29 -3.29 1.62
CA THR A 123 -0.40 -4.24 0.95
C THR A 123 -1.17 -5.08 -0.06
N CYS A 124 -2.26 -5.72 0.37
CA CYS A 124 -2.98 -6.67 -0.47
C CYS A 124 -3.76 -5.98 -1.60
N ARG A 125 -4.44 -4.84 -1.33
CA ARG A 125 -5.29 -4.19 -2.34
C ARG A 125 -4.51 -3.61 -3.51
N SER A 126 -3.20 -3.42 -3.35
CA SER A 126 -2.31 -2.97 -4.44
C SER A 126 -2.43 -3.89 -5.66
N CYS A 127 -2.57 -5.20 -5.45
CA CYS A 127 -2.82 -6.17 -6.54
C CYS A 127 -4.26 -6.73 -6.49
N HIS A 128 -4.86 -6.82 -5.31
CA HIS A 128 -6.19 -7.39 -5.09
C HIS A 128 -7.26 -6.31 -4.89
N SER A 129 -7.61 -5.59 -5.95
CA SER A 129 -8.52 -4.43 -5.87
C SER A 129 -9.89 -4.65 -6.49
N ARG A 130 -10.21 -5.89 -6.91
CA ARG A 130 -11.55 -6.24 -7.39
C ARG A 130 -12.59 -6.02 -6.27
N PRO A 131 -13.84 -5.64 -6.59
CA PRO A 131 -14.84 -5.29 -5.58
C PRO A 131 -15.06 -6.35 -4.50
N ASN A 132 -15.04 -7.64 -4.87
CA ASN A 132 -15.16 -8.75 -3.93
C ASN A 132 -13.98 -8.85 -2.94
N ALA A 133 -12.76 -8.57 -3.40
CA ALA A 133 -11.59 -8.54 -2.54
C ALA A 133 -11.65 -7.35 -1.55
N LEU A 134 -12.09 -6.18 -2.03
CA LEU A 134 -12.26 -5.00 -1.17
C LEU A 134 -13.32 -5.23 -0.08
N ALA A 135 -14.45 -5.85 -0.43
CA ALA A 135 -15.48 -6.24 0.53
C ALA A 135 -14.95 -7.27 1.54
N HIS A 136 -14.15 -8.23 1.09
CA HIS A 136 -13.49 -9.19 1.98
C HIS A 136 -12.54 -8.48 2.97
N PHE A 137 -11.72 -7.53 2.51
CA PHE A 137 -10.86 -6.77 3.41
C PHE A 137 -11.65 -6.03 4.49
N ALA A 138 -12.75 -5.38 4.11
CA ALA A 138 -13.64 -4.73 5.07
C ALA A 138 -14.24 -5.73 6.09
N SER A 139 -14.65 -6.91 5.64
CA SER A 139 -15.15 -7.97 6.54
C SER A 139 -14.09 -8.49 7.53
N MET A 140 -12.81 -8.37 7.17
CA MET A 140 -11.67 -8.72 8.01
C MET A 140 -11.13 -7.54 8.82
N GLY A 141 -11.90 -6.45 8.95
CA GLY A 141 -11.54 -5.26 9.73
C GLY A 141 -10.54 -4.31 9.04
N GLY A 142 -10.20 -4.58 7.79
CA GLY A 142 -9.44 -3.68 6.93
C GLY A 142 -10.20 -2.41 6.58
N GLN A 143 -9.51 -1.27 6.53
CA GLN A 143 -10.10 0.01 6.15
C GLN A 143 -9.41 0.58 4.92
N ILE A 144 -10.20 1.08 3.98
CA ILE A 144 -9.78 1.54 2.65
C ILE A 144 -10.17 3.00 2.52
N ARG A 145 -9.17 3.89 2.40
CA ARG A 145 -9.34 5.35 2.18
C ARG A 145 -10.30 5.97 3.21
N VAL A 146 -10.08 5.68 4.49
CA VAL A 146 -10.79 6.31 5.62
C VAL A 146 -9.99 7.48 6.17
N PRO A 147 -10.63 8.48 6.83
CA PRO A 147 -9.90 9.55 7.52
C PRO A 147 -8.87 9.00 8.50
N ARG A 148 -7.65 9.56 8.50
CA ARG A 148 -6.51 9.13 9.34
C ARG A 148 -6.85 9.01 10.82
N ASN A 149 -7.63 9.94 11.35
CA ASN A 149 -8.07 9.93 12.75
C ASN A 149 -9.08 8.83 13.10
N THR A 150 -9.71 8.19 12.11
CA THR A 150 -10.63 7.06 12.28
C THR A 150 -9.99 5.71 11.96
N ALA A 151 -8.74 5.73 11.49
CA ALA A 151 -8.06 4.51 11.08
C ALA A 151 -7.69 3.66 12.30
N ASN A 152 -8.03 2.37 12.24
CA ASN A 152 -7.75 1.38 13.26
C ASN A 152 -6.93 0.22 12.66
N PRO A 153 -5.60 0.36 12.59
CA PRO A 153 -4.71 -0.73 12.16
C PRO A 153 -4.93 -2.03 12.94
N GLY A 154 -5.19 -1.94 14.25
CA GLY A 154 -5.38 -3.12 15.11
C GLY A 154 -6.67 -3.90 14.84
N GLY A 155 -7.56 -3.39 13.99
CA GLY A 155 -8.80 -4.07 13.62
C GLY A 155 -8.62 -5.19 12.59
N GLU A 156 -7.48 -5.26 11.89
CA GLU A 156 -7.27 -6.25 10.83
C GLU A 156 -7.06 -7.67 11.37
N ALA A 157 -7.91 -8.60 10.93
CA ALA A 157 -7.84 -10.02 11.26
C ALA A 157 -7.31 -10.89 10.10
N CYS A 158 -6.65 -10.28 9.11
CA CYS A 158 -6.17 -10.96 7.90
C CYS A 158 -5.26 -12.16 8.23
N ILE A 159 -4.47 -12.05 9.30
CA ILE A 159 -3.47 -13.03 9.67
C ILE A 159 -4.05 -14.34 10.21
N THR A 160 -5.30 -14.33 10.67
CA THR A 160 -6.01 -15.55 11.09
C THR A 160 -6.07 -16.59 9.97
N CYS A 161 -6.20 -16.13 8.72
CA CYS A 161 -6.28 -17.00 7.54
C CYS A 161 -5.02 -16.98 6.69
N HIS A 162 -4.39 -15.81 6.56
CA HIS A 162 -3.25 -15.59 5.66
C HIS A 162 -1.89 -15.61 6.35
N GLY A 163 -1.85 -15.74 7.68
CA GLY A 163 -0.62 -15.97 8.42
C GLY A 163 0.04 -17.31 8.07
N THR A 164 1.28 -17.47 8.52
CA THR A 164 2.13 -18.64 8.21
C THR A 164 1.50 -19.98 8.57
N THR A 165 0.65 -20.01 9.58
CA THR A 165 -0.07 -21.20 10.06
C THR A 165 -1.57 -21.18 9.71
N GLY A 166 -2.02 -20.16 8.98
CA GLY A 166 -3.42 -20.02 8.61
C GLY A 166 -3.84 -20.99 7.51
N PRO A 167 -5.14 -21.32 7.40
CA PRO A 167 -5.67 -22.24 6.38
C PRO A 167 -5.39 -21.79 4.94
N ASN A 168 -5.12 -20.50 4.72
CA ASN A 168 -4.82 -19.89 3.43
C ASN A 168 -3.53 -19.07 3.51
N ALA A 169 -2.51 -19.60 4.19
CA ALA A 169 -1.20 -18.97 4.31
C ALA A 169 -0.73 -18.42 2.96
N LEU A 170 -0.15 -17.21 2.95
CA LEU A 170 0.25 -16.53 1.72
C LEU A 170 1.12 -17.41 0.82
N TRP A 171 2.00 -18.23 1.42
CA TRP A 171 2.89 -19.20 0.79
C TRP A 171 2.18 -20.30 -0.02
N ASN A 172 0.96 -20.66 0.39
CA ASN A 172 0.16 -21.70 -0.25
C ASN A 172 -0.71 -21.16 -1.39
N VAL A 173 -1.10 -19.89 -1.32
CA VAL A 173 -2.07 -19.27 -2.25
C VAL A 173 -1.41 -18.41 -3.33
N HIS A 174 -0.11 -18.16 -3.23
CA HIS A 174 0.66 -17.58 -4.34
C HIS A 174 1.73 -18.57 -4.79
N ARG A 175 2.01 -18.59 -6.10
CA ARG A 175 3.14 -19.37 -6.64
C ARG A 175 4.39 -18.52 -6.58
N PHE A 176 5.21 -18.78 -5.57
CA PHE A 176 6.54 -18.22 -5.45
C PHE A 176 7.46 -19.13 -6.27
N SER A 177 7.87 -18.71 -7.47
CA SER A 177 9.00 -19.38 -8.11
C SER A 177 10.23 -19.01 -7.29
N VAL A 178 10.81 -19.98 -6.59
CA VAL A 178 12.22 -19.92 -6.25
C VAL A 178 12.96 -19.84 -7.59
N VAL A 179 13.40 -18.65 -7.98
CA VAL A 179 14.54 -18.59 -8.88
C VAL A 179 15.66 -19.15 -8.02
N GLY A 180 16.18 -20.33 -8.39
CA GLY A 180 17.33 -20.90 -7.71
C GLY A 180 18.43 -19.86 -7.73
N ASP A 181 18.96 -19.54 -6.56
CA ASP A 181 20.24 -18.86 -6.48
C ASP A 181 21.29 -19.86 -6.96
N ASP A 182 21.67 -19.77 -8.25
CA ASP A 182 22.91 -20.33 -8.78
C ASP A 182 24.10 -19.47 -8.33
#